data_AF-A0A7G9L7J6-F1
#
_entry.id   AF-A0A7G9L7J6-F1
#
_cell.length_a   1.000
_cell.length_b   1.000
_cell.length_c   1.000
_cell.angle_alpha   90.00
_cell.angle_beta   90.00
_cell.angle_gamma   90.00
#
_symmetry.space_group_name_H-M   'P 1'
#
loop_
_entity.id
_entity.type
_entity.pdbx_description
1 polymer ?
#
loop_
_entity_poly.entity_id
_entity_poly.type
_entity_poly.pdbx_seq_one_letter_code
_entity_poly.pdbx_strand_id
1 'polypeptide(L)'
;MNVSEFRSQLLDGHYNVIINKFNEAFDLNLLQYIIYNEGSPSDIRDYHEISIRGQELLLSLKNELRAFNSDYYKWKNTKDIALKINESPEFVFEYVKRKTFHEASGLAYDPDCINYGNEEKIFTNLSKVKKISSFQIMKDIQLKRRFDNLLNE
;
A
#
# COMPACT_ATOMS: atom_id res chain seq x y z
N MET A 1 14.02 22.84 -9.95
CA MET A 1 14.45 21.64 -9.20
C MET A 1 14.60 20.51 -10.19
N ASN A 2 15.68 19.72 -10.11
CA ASN A 2 15.81 18.55 -10.98
C ASN A 2 15.03 17.36 -10.38
N VAL A 3 14.66 16.38 -11.21
CA VAL A 3 13.80 15.24 -10.79
C VAL A 3 14.45 14.39 -9.69
N SER A 4 15.77 14.23 -9.70
CA SER A 4 16.52 13.46 -8.70
C SER A 4 16.46 14.10 -7.32
N GLU A 5 16.65 15.43 -7.27
CA GLU A 5 16.55 16.25 -6.07
C GLU A 5 15.12 16.25 -5.51
N PHE A 6 14.11 16.40 -6.38
CA PHE A 6 12.71 16.27 -6.00
C PHE A 6 12.40 14.91 -5.37
N ARG A 7 12.81 13.81 -6.02
CA ARG A 7 12.56 12.44 -5.53
C ARG A 7 13.19 12.22 -4.16
N SER A 8 14.44 12.64 -3.99
CA SER A 8 15.18 12.54 -2.73
C SER A 8 14.51 13.36 -1.61
N GLN A 9 13.99 14.56 -1.93
CA GLN A 9 13.26 15.36 -0.95
C GLN A 9 11.96 14.71 -0.50
N LEU A 10 11.30 13.95 -1.38
CA LEU A 10 10.01 13.34 -1.09
C LEU A 10 10.17 12.04 -0.30
N LEU A 11 10.92 11.07 -0.84
CA LEU A 11 11.07 9.72 -0.32
C LEU A 11 12.49 9.18 -0.60
N ASP A 12 13.18 8.72 0.44
CA ASP A 12 14.48 8.05 0.28
C ASP A 12 14.30 6.67 -0.40
N GLY A 13 14.80 6.52 -1.62
CA GLY A 13 15.11 5.22 -2.24
C GLY A 13 13.97 4.35 -2.79
N HIS A 14 12.69 4.69 -2.59
CA HIS A 14 11.56 3.85 -3.03
C HIS A 14 10.38 4.61 -3.65
N TYR A 15 10.68 5.77 -4.25
CA TYR A 15 9.69 6.72 -4.76
C TYR A 15 8.57 6.06 -5.59
N ASN A 16 8.89 5.40 -6.73
CA ASN A 16 7.84 4.91 -7.64
C ASN A 16 6.92 3.88 -7.00
N VAL A 17 7.49 2.91 -6.29
CA VAL A 17 6.73 1.83 -5.64
C VAL A 17 5.74 2.43 -4.65
N ILE A 18 6.20 3.40 -3.86
CA ILE A 18 5.35 4.06 -2.87
C ILE A 18 4.28 4.94 -3.51
N ILE A 19 4.59 5.75 -4.54
CA ILE A 19 3.54 6.54 -5.18
C ILE A 19 2.49 5.64 -5.84
N ASN A 20 2.91 4.56 -6.51
CA ASN A 20 1.96 3.59 -7.10
C ASN A 20 1.07 2.96 -6.02
N LYS A 21 1.68 2.48 -4.93
CA LYS A 21 0.91 1.86 -3.83
C LYS A 21 0.04 2.85 -3.07
N PHE A 22 0.48 4.10 -2.96
CA PHE A 22 -0.32 5.18 -2.38
C PHE A 22 -1.53 5.48 -3.27
N ASN A 23 -1.32 5.62 -4.58
CA ASN A 23 -2.40 5.85 -5.53
C ASN A 23 -3.42 4.71 -5.52
N GLU A 24 -2.94 3.46 -5.49
CA GLU A 24 -3.79 2.28 -5.35
C GLU A 24 -4.59 2.30 -4.04
N ALA A 25 -3.97 2.65 -2.92
CA ALA A 25 -4.62 2.65 -1.61
C ALA A 25 -5.69 3.74 -1.43
N PHE A 26 -5.61 4.84 -2.19
CA PHE A 26 -6.51 5.98 -2.06
C PHE A 26 -7.37 6.24 -3.31
N ASP A 27 -7.37 5.34 -4.29
CA ASP A 27 -8.10 5.47 -5.58
C ASP A 27 -7.75 6.75 -6.35
N LEU A 28 -6.49 7.15 -6.27
CA LEU A 28 -6.00 8.39 -6.85
C LEU A 28 -5.50 8.22 -8.28
N ASN A 29 -6.08 7.30 -9.05
CA ASN A 29 -5.68 7.06 -10.45
C ASN A 29 -5.82 8.33 -11.29
N LEU A 30 -6.79 9.20 -10.97
CA LEU A 30 -6.93 10.51 -11.61
C LEU A 30 -5.76 11.47 -11.30
N LEU A 31 -5.03 11.29 -10.19
CA LEU A 31 -3.85 12.10 -9.90
C LEU A 31 -2.70 11.83 -10.87
N GLN A 32 -2.66 10.65 -11.51
CA GLN A 32 -1.64 10.35 -12.51
C GLN A 32 -1.64 11.38 -13.65
N TYR A 33 -2.81 11.87 -14.06
CA TYR A 33 -2.95 12.93 -15.08
C TYR A 33 -2.43 14.29 -14.65
N ILE A 34 -2.39 14.58 -13.35
CA ILE A 34 -1.82 15.81 -12.80
C ILE A 34 -0.31 15.67 -12.63
N ILE A 35 0.15 14.45 -12.31
CA ILE A 35 1.54 14.16 -12.02
C ILE A 35 2.41 14.16 -13.29
N TYR A 36 1.90 13.70 -14.44
CA TYR A 36 2.70 13.50 -15.65
C TYR A 36 2.38 14.48 -16.79
N ASN A 37 3.39 14.80 -17.59
CA ASN A 37 3.26 15.62 -18.80
C ASN A 37 2.69 14.84 -20.01
N GLU A 38 2.87 13.51 -20.05
CA GLU A 38 2.52 12.66 -21.20
C GLU A 38 1.63 11.48 -20.77
N GLY A 39 0.31 11.61 -20.97
CA GLY A 39 -0.66 10.55 -20.70
C GLY A 39 -0.73 10.09 -19.24
N SER A 40 -1.65 9.16 -18.96
CA SER A 40 -1.75 8.51 -17.65
C SER A 40 -1.12 7.12 -17.74
N PRO A 41 0.18 6.97 -17.42
CA PRO A 41 0.76 5.63 -17.37
C PRO A 41 0.07 4.84 -16.27
N SER A 42 -0.21 3.55 -16.51
CA SER A 42 -0.82 2.67 -15.50
C SER A 42 0.01 2.61 -14.21
N ASP A 43 1.35 2.67 -14.35
CA ASP A 43 2.32 2.71 -13.26
C ASP A 43 3.32 3.85 -13.43
N ILE A 44 3.70 4.44 -12.30
CA ILE A 44 4.82 5.37 -12.16
C ILE A 44 6.14 4.62 -12.26
N ARG A 45 7.05 5.13 -13.11
CA ARG A 45 8.37 4.54 -13.41
C ARG A 45 9.45 5.62 -13.36
N ASP A 46 10.71 5.19 -13.15
CA ASP A 46 11.84 6.09 -12.96
C ASP A 46 12.12 7.01 -14.14
N TYR A 47 11.79 6.58 -15.35
CA TYR A 47 12.05 7.32 -16.58
C TYR A 47 10.92 8.30 -16.95
N HIS A 48 9.78 8.28 -16.25
CA HIS A 48 8.69 9.22 -16.54
C HIS A 48 9.00 10.62 -16.00
N GLU A 49 8.74 11.63 -16.84
CA GLU A 49 8.89 13.03 -16.48
C GLU A 49 7.68 13.55 -15.70
N ILE A 50 7.92 14.15 -14.54
CA ILE A 50 6.88 14.65 -13.63
C ILE A 50 6.66 16.13 -13.91
N SER A 51 5.41 16.51 -14.19
CA SER A 51 5.01 17.89 -14.40
C SER A 51 5.32 18.75 -13.18
N ILE A 52 5.53 20.06 -13.35
CA ILE A 52 5.77 20.99 -12.23
C ILE A 52 4.62 20.92 -11.22
N ARG A 53 3.38 20.93 -11.71
CA ARG A 53 2.17 20.82 -10.88
C ARG A 53 2.09 19.48 -10.14
N GLY A 54 2.56 18.41 -10.78
CA GLY A 54 2.72 17.09 -10.17
C GLY A 54 3.70 17.09 -9.01
N GLN A 55 4.85 17.76 -9.18
CA GLN A 55 5.86 17.91 -8.14
C GLN A 55 5.31 18.70 -6.95
N GLU A 56 4.62 19.81 -7.20
CA GLU A 56 3.99 20.63 -6.16
C GLU A 56 2.94 19.84 -5.36
N LEU A 57 2.06 19.12 -6.06
CA LEU A 57 1.06 18.26 -5.44
C LEU A 57 1.72 17.19 -4.55
N LEU A 58 2.70 16.46 -5.08
CA LEU A 58 3.37 15.40 -4.34
C LEU A 58 4.12 15.96 -3.12
N LEU A 59 4.76 17.14 -3.23
CA LEU A 59 5.37 17.82 -2.09
C LEU A 59 4.34 18.24 -1.03
N SER A 60 3.14 18.64 -1.44
CA SER A 60 2.06 18.95 -0.49
C SER A 60 1.61 17.72 0.31
N LEU A 61 1.78 16.51 -0.26
CA LEU A 61 1.46 15.22 0.36
C LEU A 61 2.67 14.53 1.01
N LYS A 62 3.79 15.24 1.16
CA LYS A 62 5.06 14.64 1.58
C LYS A 62 4.98 13.89 2.91
N ASN A 63 4.24 14.42 3.87
CA ASN A 63 4.14 13.80 5.20
C ASN A 63 3.29 12.53 5.16
N GLU A 64 2.21 12.54 4.40
CA GLU A 64 1.29 11.44 4.16
C GLU A 64 2.02 10.32 3.41
N LEU A 65 2.78 10.67 2.37
CA LEU A 65 3.61 9.73 1.63
C LEU A 65 4.69 9.09 2.51
N ARG A 66 5.33 9.87 3.39
CA ARG A 66 6.30 9.35 4.37
C ARG A 66 5.64 8.42 5.39
N ALA A 67 4.47 8.78 5.90
CA ALA A 67 3.70 7.95 6.81
C ALA A 67 3.25 6.64 6.14
N PHE A 68 2.82 6.72 4.88
CA PHE A 68 2.47 5.55 4.07
C PHE A 68 3.69 4.67 3.80
N ASN A 69 4.82 5.24 3.40
CA ASN A 69 6.08 4.52 3.18
C ASN A 69 6.53 3.78 4.45
N SER A 70 6.55 4.49 5.58
CA SER A 70 6.89 3.92 6.88
C SER A 70 5.94 2.78 7.24
N ASP A 71 4.62 2.98 7.07
CA ASP A 71 3.66 1.92 7.30
C ASP A 71 3.91 0.72 6.39
N TYR A 72 4.06 0.94 5.08
CA TYR A 72 4.23 -0.11 4.07
C TYR A 72 5.43 -1.03 4.38
N TYR A 73 6.58 -0.48 4.75
CA TYR A 73 7.79 -1.29 5.03
C TYR A 73 7.93 -1.75 6.48
N LYS A 74 7.16 -1.20 7.43
CA LYS A 74 7.19 -1.64 8.82
C LYS A 74 6.56 -3.03 8.96
N TRP A 75 7.25 -3.90 9.70
CA TRP A 75 6.67 -5.16 10.18
C TRP A 75 5.56 -4.88 11.19
N LYS A 76 4.35 -5.32 10.88
CA LYS A 76 3.15 -5.11 11.72
C LYS A 76 2.43 -6.42 11.92
N ASN A 77 1.92 -6.66 13.13
CA ASN A 77 0.97 -7.75 13.36
C ASN A 77 -0.47 -7.27 13.05
N THR A 78 -1.41 -8.20 12.98
CA THR A 78 -2.82 -7.92 12.65
C THR A 78 -3.50 -7.05 13.69
N LYS A 79 -3.12 -7.18 14.97
CA LYS A 79 -3.66 -6.35 16.07
C LYS A 79 -3.26 -4.88 15.95
N ASP A 80 -2.00 -4.60 15.60
CA ASP A 80 -1.49 -3.24 15.40
C ASP A 80 -2.16 -2.57 14.21
N ILE A 81 -2.36 -3.32 13.12
CA ILE A 81 -3.08 -2.86 11.93
C ILE A 81 -4.53 -2.55 12.30
N ALA A 82 -5.20 -3.49 12.95
CA ALA A 82 -6.60 -3.36 13.38
C ALA A 82 -6.83 -2.13 14.27
N LEU A 83 -5.96 -1.91 15.25
CA LEU A 83 -6.01 -0.71 16.09
C LEU A 83 -5.85 0.57 15.26
N LYS A 84 -4.90 0.59 14.32
CA LYS A 84 -4.63 1.77 13.48
C LYS A 84 -5.81 2.15 12.59
N ILE A 85 -6.54 1.17 12.07
CA ILE A 85 -7.65 1.40 11.13
C ILE A 85 -9.03 1.31 11.80
N ASN A 86 -9.06 1.15 13.13
CA ASN A 86 -10.27 0.97 13.92
C ASN A 86 -11.15 -0.19 13.42
N GLU A 87 -10.55 -1.37 13.31
CA GLU A 87 -11.21 -2.61 12.89
C GLU A 87 -10.98 -3.76 13.89
N SER A 88 -11.74 -4.85 13.76
CA SER A 88 -11.52 -6.05 14.58
C SER A 88 -10.24 -6.80 14.14
N PRO A 89 -9.37 -7.23 15.08
CA PRO A 89 -8.18 -8.02 14.77
C PRO A 89 -8.47 -9.28 13.96
N GLU A 90 -9.59 -9.95 14.20
CA GLU A 90 -10.01 -11.18 13.53
C GLU A 90 -10.29 -10.94 12.04
N PHE A 91 -11.01 -9.86 11.72
CA PHE A 91 -11.30 -9.50 10.34
C PHE A 91 -10.04 -9.09 9.57
N VAL A 92 -9.17 -8.31 10.22
CA VAL A 92 -7.87 -7.95 9.64
C VAL A 92 -7.00 -9.19 9.44
N PHE A 93 -7.01 -10.13 10.38
CA PHE A 93 -6.29 -11.38 10.27
C PHE A 93 -6.74 -12.18 9.05
N GLU A 94 -8.05 -12.41 8.90
CA GLU A 94 -8.59 -13.14 7.75
C GLU A 94 -8.31 -12.43 6.42
N TYR A 95 -8.46 -11.10 6.39
CA TYR A 95 -8.14 -10.31 5.21
C TYR A 95 -6.65 -10.45 4.84
N VAL A 96 -5.75 -10.21 5.80
CA VAL A 96 -4.30 -10.25 5.54
C VAL A 96 -3.92 -11.66 5.10
N LYS A 97 -4.37 -12.69 5.81
CA LYS A 97 -4.13 -14.09 5.47
C LYS A 97 -4.53 -14.38 4.01
N ARG A 98 -5.73 -13.99 3.58
CA ARG A 98 -6.19 -14.16 2.19
C ARG A 98 -5.39 -13.33 1.20
N LYS A 99 -5.14 -12.06 1.50
CA LYS A 99 -4.34 -11.15 0.65
C LYS A 99 -2.87 -11.58 0.57
N THR A 100 -2.40 -12.39 1.50
CA THR A 100 -1.08 -13.01 1.50
C THR A 100 -1.13 -14.52 1.20
N PHE A 101 -2.23 -15.03 0.64
CA PHE A 101 -2.35 -16.42 0.19
C PHE A 101 -2.78 -16.47 -1.28
N HIS A 102 -1.98 -17.12 -2.14
CA HIS A 102 -2.23 -17.17 -3.58
C HIS A 102 -2.38 -18.64 -3.95
N GLU A 103 -3.64 -19.05 -4.10
CA GLU A 103 -4.01 -20.45 -4.31
C GLU A 103 -3.45 -20.99 -5.64
N ALA A 104 -3.34 -20.13 -6.66
CA ALA A 104 -2.87 -20.48 -8.00
C ALA A 104 -1.38 -20.89 -8.10
N SER A 105 -0.53 -20.54 -7.14
CA SER A 105 0.92 -20.80 -7.20
C SER A 105 1.40 -21.91 -6.28
N GLY A 106 0.54 -22.46 -5.39
CA GLY A 106 0.93 -23.49 -4.41
C GLY A 106 2.05 -23.09 -3.43
N LEU A 107 2.50 -21.84 -3.50
CA LEU A 107 3.58 -21.25 -2.73
C LEU A 107 3.02 -20.09 -1.91
N ALA A 108 3.32 -20.10 -0.62
CA ALA A 108 3.14 -18.94 0.23
C ALA A 108 4.03 -17.78 -0.29
N TYR A 109 3.54 -16.56 -0.14
CA TYR A 109 4.01 -15.31 -0.78
C TYR A 109 5.53 -15.07 -0.73
N ASP A 110 5.98 -14.11 -1.58
CA ASP A 110 7.27 -13.42 -1.50
C ASP A 110 7.82 -13.51 -0.06
N PRO A 111 8.84 -14.34 0.20
CA PRO A 111 9.28 -14.67 1.55
C PRO A 111 9.71 -13.42 2.33
N ASP A 112 9.96 -12.32 1.63
CA ASP A 112 10.27 -11.03 2.24
C ASP A 112 9.04 -10.32 2.83
N CYS A 113 7.80 -10.75 2.59
CA CYS A 113 6.59 -10.05 3.01
C CYS A 113 5.97 -10.55 4.31
N ILE A 114 6.27 -11.80 4.72
CA ILE A 114 5.70 -12.44 5.91
C ILE A 114 6.82 -12.92 6.83
N ASN A 115 6.74 -12.52 8.09
CA ASN A 115 7.48 -13.14 9.17
C ASN A 115 6.50 -14.01 9.98
N TYR A 116 6.58 -15.32 9.82
CA TYR A 116 5.64 -16.26 10.45
C TYR A 116 5.79 -16.31 11.98
N GLY A 117 7.00 -16.10 12.50
CA GLY A 117 7.29 -16.25 13.93
C GLY A 117 7.28 -17.70 14.44
N ASN A 118 7.24 -18.68 13.54
CA ASN A 118 7.28 -20.11 13.84
C ASN A 118 8.02 -20.89 12.73
N GLU A 119 8.51 -22.08 13.07
CA GLU A 119 9.26 -22.96 12.17
C GLU A 119 8.37 -23.60 11.09
N GLU A 120 7.10 -23.85 11.43
CA GLU A 120 6.11 -24.50 10.57
C GLU A 120 5.63 -23.60 9.42
N LYS A 121 6.01 -22.32 9.44
CA LYS A 121 5.59 -21.28 8.47
C LYS A 121 4.06 -21.17 8.34
N ILE A 122 3.37 -21.28 9.47
CA ILE A 122 1.93 -21.12 9.56
C ILE A 122 1.60 -19.67 9.90
N PHE A 123 0.66 -19.06 9.18
CA PHE A 123 0.18 -17.73 9.50
C PHE A 123 -0.68 -17.76 10.77
N THR A 124 -0.20 -17.09 11.82
CA THR A 124 -0.83 -17.07 13.17
C THR A 124 -0.91 -15.62 13.68
N ASN A 125 -1.51 -15.44 14.85
CA ASN A 125 -1.58 -14.11 15.50
C ASN A 125 -0.19 -13.53 15.86
N LEU A 126 0.86 -14.35 15.86
CA LEU A 126 2.24 -13.90 16.07
C LEU A 126 2.91 -13.44 14.77
N SER A 127 2.32 -13.77 13.62
CA SER A 127 2.87 -13.43 12.32
C SER A 127 2.81 -11.93 12.08
N LYS A 128 3.83 -11.42 11.38
CA LYS A 128 3.95 -10.02 11.00
C LYS A 128 4.03 -9.91 9.49
N VAL A 129 3.50 -8.82 8.95
CA VAL A 129 3.52 -8.53 7.52
C VAL A 129 4.16 -7.17 7.25
N LYS A 130 4.79 -7.05 6.08
CA LYS A 130 5.21 -5.79 5.46
C LYS A 130 4.92 -5.86 3.96
N LYS A 131 5.18 -4.75 3.25
CA LYS A 131 4.77 -4.49 1.86
C LYS A 131 3.25 -4.57 1.63
N ILE A 132 2.47 -4.37 2.70
CA ILE A 132 1.02 -4.19 2.67
C ILE A 132 0.71 -3.04 3.61
N SER A 133 0.17 -1.94 3.08
CA SER A 133 -0.17 -0.79 3.90
C SER A 133 -1.47 -1.02 4.67
N SER A 134 -1.51 -0.57 5.92
CA SER A 134 -2.74 -0.52 6.73
C SER A 134 -3.82 0.31 6.02
N PHE A 135 -3.43 1.36 5.29
CA PHE A 135 -4.36 2.19 4.51
C PHE A 135 -5.01 1.41 3.35
N GLN A 136 -4.24 0.56 2.65
CA GLN A 136 -4.76 -0.33 1.62
C GLN A 136 -5.75 -1.33 2.22
N ILE A 137 -5.40 -1.92 3.36
CA ILE A 137 -6.28 -2.87 4.07
C ILE A 137 -7.60 -2.20 4.41
N MET A 138 -7.56 -0.99 4.98
CA MET A 138 -8.77 -0.22 5.30
C MET A 138 -9.65 0.02 4.08
N LYS A 139 -9.07 0.47 2.95
CA LYS A 139 -9.81 0.68 1.71
C LYS A 139 -10.49 -0.61 1.24
N ASP A 140 -9.76 -1.71 1.14
CA ASP A 140 -10.30 -2.97 0.63
C ASP A 140 -11.43 -3.51 1.53
N ILE A 141 -11.30 -3.35 2.86
CA ILE A 141 -12.35 -3.71 3.82
C ILE A 141 -13.61 -2.85 3.59
N GLN A 142 -13.46 -1.54 3.43
CA GLN A 142 -14.58 -0.64 3.20
C GLN A 142 -15.29 -0.93 1.87
N LEU A 143 -14.53 -1.19 0.80
CA LEU A 143 -15.08 -1.59 -0.49
C LEU A 143 -15.86 -2.91 -0.37
N LYS A 144 -15.28 -3.92 0.30
CA LYS A 144 -15.97 -5.20 0.54
C LYS A 144 -17.31 -5.00 1.25
N ARG A 145 -17.34 -4.20 2.32
CA ARG A 145 -18.58 -3.90 3.05
C ARG A 145 -19.62 -3.21 2.17
N ARG A 146 -19.19 -2.25 1.34
CA ARG A 146 -20.10 -1.58 0.38
C ARG A 146 -20.70 -2.58 -0.60
N PHE A 147 -19.89 -3.47 -1.18
CA PHE A 147 -20.39 -4.50 -2.09
C PHE A 147 -21.31 -5.51 -1.40
N ASP A 148 -20.94 -5.99 -0.20
CA ASP A 148 -21.76 -6.92 0.57
C ASP A 148 -23.12 -6.28 0.92
N ASN A 149 -23.17 -4.97 1.21
CA ASN A 149 -24.43 -4.26 1.44
C ASN A 149 -25.30 -4.16 0.17
N LEU A 150 -24.70 -3.82 -0.97
CA LEU A 150 -25.41 -3.69 -2.26
C LEU A 150 -26.01 -5.01 -2.77
N LEU A 151 -25.46 -6.15 -2.37
CA LEU A 151 -25.96 -7.48 -2.76
C LEU A 151 -27.06 -8.02 -1.83
N ASN A 152 -27.25 -7.40 -0.67
CA ASN A 152 -28.25 -7.79 0.32
C ASN A 152 -29.47 -6.84 0.35
N GLU A 153 -29.52 -5.85 -0.55
CA GLU A 153 -30.68 -5.01 -0.89
C GLU A 153 -31.40 -5.55 -2.13
#